data_AF-A0A4X2LV56-F1
#
_entry.id   AF-A0A4X2LV56-F1
#
_cell.length_a   1.000
_cell.length_b   1.000
_cell.length_c   1.000
_cell.angle_alpha   90.00
_cell.angle_beta   90.00
_cell.angle_gamma   90.00
#
_symmetry.space_group_name_H-M   'P 1'
#
loop_
_entity.id
_entity.type
_entity.pdbx_description
1 polymer ?
#
loop_
_entity_poly.entity_id
_entity_poly.type
_entity_poly.pdbx_seq_one_letter_code
_entity_poly.pdbx_strand_id
1 'polypeptide(L)' 'MQGWFNIKKTFNIIEHINTKTNRNHMIISIDAEKAFDKIQHPFLLKTLDSIEINGVFLKIINSIYLKPSASIICNGDK' A
#
# COMPACT_ATOMS: atom_id res chain seq x y z
N MET A 1 -6.22 -8.15 10.67
CA MET A 1 -5.30 -9.25 10.28
C MET A 1 -3.85 -8.78 10.13
N GLN A 2 -3.58 -7.64 9.45
CA GLN A 2 -2.22 -7.07 9.32
C GLN A 2 -1.53 -6.72 10.65
N GLY A 3 -2.25 -6.17 11.63
CA GLY A 3 -1.66 -5.85 12.94
C GLY A 3 -1.02 -7.06 13.64
N TRP A 4 -1.70 -8.22 13.61
CA TRP A 4 -1.19 -9.47 14.18
C TRP A 4 0.09 -9.95 13.48
N PHE A 5 0.13 -9.87 12.15
CA PHE A 5 1.31 -10.25 11.37
C PHE A 5 2.51 -9.36 11.71
N ASN A 6 2.29 -8.04 11.81
CA ASN A 6 3.34 -7.09 12.17
C ASN A 6 3.86 -7.34 13.59
N ILE A 7 2.97 -7.63 14.56
CA ILE A 7 3.35 -7.98 15.93
C ILE A 7 4.22 -9.24 15.95
N LYS A 8 3.79 -10.33 15.32
CA LYS A 8 4.56 -11.59 15.25
C LYS A 8 5.93 -11.37 14.60
N LYS A 9 5.98 -10.58 13.53
CA LYS A 9 7.24 -10.24 12.84
C LYS A 9 8.18 -9.44 13.74
N THR A 10 7.67 -8.48 14.50
CA THR A 10 8.46 -7.71 15.47
C THR A 10 9.02 -8.60 16.58
N PHE A 11 8.22 -9.51 17.14
CA PHE A 11 8.69 -10.47 18.14
C PHE A 11 9.85 -11.34 17.63
N ASN A 12 9.72 -11.88 16.41
CA ASN A 12 10.79 -12.68 15.79
C ASN A 12 12.08 -11.87 15.58
N ILE A 13 11.97 -10.58 15.22
CA ILE A 13 13.13 -9.69 15.05
C ILE A 13 13.81 -9.43 16.40
N ILE A 14 13.03 -9.18 17.46
CA ILE A 14 13.56 -8.99 18.82
C ILE A 14 14.29 -10.25 19.30
N GLU A 15 13.68 -11.43 19.11
CA GLU A 15 14.30 -12.70 19.47
C GLU A 15 15.62 -12.95 18.72
N HIS A 16 15.62 -12.70 17.40
CA HIS A 16 16.83 -12.83 16.58
C HIS A 16 17.97 -11.92 17.05
N ILE A 17 17.66 -10.66 17.36
CA ILE A 17 18.64 -9.68 17.83
C ILE A 17 19.20 -10.10 19.19
N ASN A 18 18.33 -10.50 20.12
CA ASN A 18 18.74 -10.91 21.46
C ASN A 18 19.60 -12.18 21.46
N THR A 19 19.40 -13.08 20.49
CA THR A 19 20.09 -14.39 20.45
C THR A 19 21.32 -14.43 19.56
N LYS A 20 21.40 -13.61 18.50
CA LYS A 20 22.45 -13.75 17.47
C LYS A 20 23.45 -12.60 17.40
N THR A 21 23.21 -11.49 18.08
CA THR A 21 24.03 -10.28 17.90
C THR A 21 24.33 -9.60 19.23
N ASN A 22 25.60 -9.56 19.63
CA ASN A 22 26.05 -8.91 20.88
C ASN A 22 26.44 -7.42 20.65
N ARG A 23 25.60 -6.66 19.94
CA ARG A 23 25.81 -5.23 19.65
C ARG A 23 24.58 -4.44 20.08
N ASN A 24 24.67 -3.11 20.10
CA ASN A 24 23.51 -2.27 20.36
C ASN A 24 22.64 -2.18 19.10
N HIS A 25 21.33 -2.35 19.26
CA HIS A 25 20.37 -2.34 18.16
C HIS A 25 19.27 -1.30 18.42
N MET A 26 18.78 -0.68 17.34
CA MET A 26 17.63 0.22 17.36
C MET A 26 16.54 -0.37 16.48
N ILE A 27 15.33 -0.47 17.02
CA ILE A 27 14.14 -0.90 16.27
C ILE A 27 13.28 0.34 16.03
N ILE A 28 12.91 0.57 14.77
CA ILE A 28 12.03 1.67 14.36
C ILE A 28 10.78 1.06 13.74
N SER A 29 9.61 1.42 14.28
CA SER A 29 8.32 1.08 13.71
C SER A 29 7.77 2.30 12.99
N ILE A 30 7.36 2.14 11.73
CA ILE A 30 6.76 3.19 10.91
C ILE A 30 5.39 2.68 10.48
N ASP A 31 4.36 3.45 10.79
CA ASP A 31 3.01 3.20 10.30
C ASP A 31 2.62 4.26 9.26
N ALA A 32 1.99 3.81 8.18
CA ALA A 32 1.48 4.68 7.13
C ALA A 32 -0.04 4.77 7.29
N GLU A 33 -0.48 5.70 8.14
CA GLU A 33 -1.90 5.88 8.44
C GLU A 33 -2.67 6.22 7.16
N LYS A 34 -3.61 5.35 6.79
CA LYS A 34 -4.41 5.45 5.56
C LYS A 34 -3.54 5.62 4.31
N ALA A 35 -2.50 4.79 4.20
CA ALA A 35 -1.50 4.86 3.14
C ALA A 35 -2.11 5.05 1.73
N PHE A 36 -3.17 4.32 1.40
CA PHE A 36 -3.83 4.38 0.10
C PHE A 36 -4.62 5.68 -0.14
N ASP A 37 -5.27 6.22 0.89
CA ASP A 37 -6.06 7.46 0.79
C ASP A 37 -5.15 8.70 0.65
N LYS A 38 -3.94 8.62 1.22
CA LYS A 38 -2.97 9.73 1.25
C LYS A 38 -2.00 9.74 0.06
N ILE A 39 -2.13 8.80 -0.89
CA ILE A 39 -1.27 8.79 -2.08
C ILE A 39 -1.63 9.99 -2.97
N GLN A 40 -0.63 10.79 -3.32
CA GLN A 40 -0.81 11.86 -4.31
C GLN A 40 -1.03 11.28 -5.71
N HIS A 41 -2.11 11.66 -6.39
CA HIS A 41 -2.42 11.16 -7.74
C HIS A 41 -1.29 11.38 -8.77
N PRO A 42 -0.60 12.54 -8.81
CA PRO A 42 0.53 12.72 -9.72
C PRO A 42 1.67 11.72 -9.46
N PHE A 43 1.93 11.40 -8.19
CA PHE A 43 2.94 10.42 -7.80
C PHE A 43 2.55 9.00 -8.23
N LEU A 44 1.28 8.63 -8.04
CA LEU A 44 0.75 7.33 -8.49
C LEU A 44 0.89 7.17 -10.00
N LEU A 45 0.43 8.15 -10.79
CA LEU A 45 0.48 8.09 -12.25
C LEU A 45 1.92 8.01 -12.78
N LYS A 46 2.83 8.81 -12.22
CA LYS A 46 4.25 8.78 -12.58
C LYS A 46 4.90 7.44 -12.24
N THR A 47 4.52 6.83 -11.11
CA THR A 47 5.02 5.52 -10.71
C THR A 47 4.52 4.43 -11.67
N LEU A 48 3.24 4.45 -12.03
CA LEU A 48 2.66 3.50 -12.99
C LEU A 48 3.35 3.58 -14.35
N ASP A 49 3.57 4.78 -14.87
CA ASP A 49 4.31 4.99 -16.12
C ASP A 49 5.76 4.45 -16.03
N SER A 50 6.43 4.64 -14.87
CA SER A 50 7.79 4.15 -14.66
C SER A 50 7.93 2.63 -14.58
N ILE A 51 6.86 1.91 -14.25
CA ILE A 51 6.82 0.44 -14.23
C ILE A 51 6.17 -0.13 -15.51
N GLU A 52 6.18 0.65 -16.59
CA GLU A 52 5.66 0.29 -17.92
C GLU A 52 4.14 0.07 -17.98
N ILE A 53 3.40 0.48 -16.95
CA ILE A 53 1.94 0.55 -17.00
C ILE A 53 1.55 1.87 -17.68
N ASN A 54 1.52 1.84 -19.01
CA ASN A 54 1.32 3.02 -19.84
C ASN A 54 0.09 2.89 -20.77
N GLY A 55 -0.05 3.84 -21.68
CA GLY A 55 -1.05 3.80 -22.75
C GLY A 55 -2.50 3.88 -22.25
N VAL A 56 -3.33 2.92 -22.67
CA VAL A 56 -4.77 2.90 -22.39
C VAL A 56 -5.05 2.67 -20.91
N PHE A 57 -4.26 1.83 -20.24
CA PHE A 57 -4.50 1.47 -18.85
C PHE A 57 -4.26 2.67 -17.92
N LEU A 58 -3.17 3.42 -18.15
CA LEU A 58 -2.90 4.65 -17.40
C LEU A 58 -4.00 5.70 -17.61
N LYS A 59 -4.56 5.81 -18.82
CA LYS A 59 -5.68 6.72 -19.12
C LYS A 59 -6.95 6.34 -18.35
N ILE A 60 -7.26 5.05 -18.24
CA ILE A 60 -8.40 4.55 -17.46
C ILE A 60 -8.21 4.91 -15.98
N ILE A 61 -7.05 4.60 -15.41
CA ILE A 61 -6.74 4.93 -14.01
C ILE A 61 -6.86 6.44 -13.76
N ASN A 62 -6.26 7.26 -14.62
CA ASN A 62 -6.35 8.71 -14.51
C ASN A 62 -7.81 9.21 -14.59
N SER A 63 -8.64 8.60 -15.43
CA SER A 63 -10.05 8.96 -15.57
C SER A 63 -10.86 8.67 -14.31
N ILE A 64 -10.59 7.54 -13.64
CA ILE A 64 -11.22 7.16 -12.38
C ILE A 64 -10.90 8.18 -11.27
N TYR A 65 -9.65 8.65 -11.20
CA TYR A 65 -9.23 9.60 -10.17
C TYR A 65 -9.55 11.08 -10.48
N LEU A 66 -9.62 11.47 -11.76
CA LEU A 66 -9.99 12.85 -12.17
C LEU A 66 -11.47 13.16 -11.87
N LYS A 67 -12.35 12.20 -12.11
CA LYS A 67 -13.78 12.30 -11.83
C LYS A 67 -14.23 10.97 -11.23
N PRO A 68 -14.11 10.81 -9.90
CA PRO A 68 -14.54 9.58 -9.24
C PRO A 68 -16.07 9.48 -9.27
N SER A 69 -16.61 9.01 -10.39
CA SER A 69 -18.01 8.66 -10.55
C SER A 69 -18.08 7.19 -10.94
N ALA A 70 -18.57 6.36 -10.02
CA ALA A 70 -18.90 4.97 -10.30
C ALA A 70 -20.42 4.82 -10.13
N SER A 71 -21.11 4.40 -11.18
CA SER A 71 -22.50 3.96 -11.11
C SER A 71 -22.52 2.44 -11.18
N ILE A 72 -23.03 1.78 -10.14
CA ILE A 72 -23.26 0.34 -10.16
C ILE A 72 -24.64 0.10 -10.77
N ILE A 73 -24.68 -0.50 -11.96
CA ILE A 73 -25.92 -0.96 -12.58
C ILE A 73 -26.07 -2.44 -12.21
N CYS A 74 -26.97 -2.74 -11.28
CA CYS A 74 -27.35 -4.11 -11.00
C CYS A 74 -28.43 -4.54 -12.00
N ASN A 75 -28.09 -5.44 -12.92
CA ASN A 75 -29.09 -6.13 -13.74
C ASN A 75 -29.71 -7.25 -12.90
N GLY A 76 -30.73 -6.90 -12.12
CA GLY A 76 -31.54 -7.87 -11.38
C GLY A 76 -33.00 -7.49 -11.44
N ASP A 77 -33.80 -8.32 -12.10
CA ASP A 77 -35.21 -8.47 -11.72
C ASP A 77 -35.27 -9.19 -10.36
N LYS A 78 -36.28 -8.83 -9.56
CA LYS A 78 -36.58 -9.47 -8.27
C LYS A 78 -36.82 -10.97 -8.40
#